data_AF-X0ZI15-F1
#
_entry.id   AF-X0ZI15-F1
#
_cell.length_a   1.000
_cell.length_b   1.000
_cell.length_c   1.000
_cell.angle_alpha   90.00
_cell.angle_beta   90.00
_cell.angle_gamma   90.00
#
_symmetry.space_group_name_H-M   'P 1'
#
loop_
_entity.id
_entity.type
_entity.pdbx_description
1 polymer ?
#
loop_
_entity_poly.entity_id
_entity_poly.type
_entity_poly.pdbx_seq_one_letter_code
_entity_poly.pdbx_strand_id
1 'polypeptide(L)'
;NLYKYLFFNHDIQKLYERGLALTNADYPKQKHFKEPDKGIAIHLALAFIHFPEFGFEHDLFKKFWNTKNLKRHKEFISFIGQHSISREAAAEWIKSNKVDIEKLKKFWDWALEHCDADELTGFGFWINTEYGVLDTKWLAQRVRKTLEKTKGYVEWEYGLMQSLVTFAKKAPEETLAILCAHLLEEVAKHEPIRTWLHLYNEVFDAFKELYKNKSTKDGVRTLINDLLPYRNGFFWGLKSVLE
;
A
#
# COMPACT_ATOMS: atom_id res chain seq x y z
N ASN A 1 -16.79 -8.38 25.70
CA ASN A 1 -16.46 -7.47 24.60
C ASN A 1 -17.36 -7.82 23.42
N LEU A 2 -18.38 -6.98 23.13
CA LEU A 2 -19.40 -7.24 22.10
C LEU A 2 -18.80 -7.43 20.70
N TYR A 3 -17.70 -6.73 20.39
CA TYR A 3 -17.03 -6.84 19.09
C TYR A 3 -16.34 -8.19 18.90
N LYS A 4 -15.75 -8.77 19.96
CA LYS A 4 -15.19 -10.12 19.89
C LYS A 4 -16.28 -11.14 19.56
N TYR A 5 -17.47 -11.01 20.16
CA TYR A 5 -18.57 -11.93 19.88
C TYR A 5 -18.96 -11.98 18.40
N LEU A 6 -18.92 -10.84 17.69
CA LEU A 6 -19.25 -10.78 16.26
C LEU A 6 -18.35 -11.65 15.38
N PHE A 7 -17.07 -11.78 15.73
CA PHE A 7 -16.09 -12.49 14.89
C PHE A 7 -15.82 -13.92 15.33
N PHE A 8 -16.18 -14.28 16.57
CA PHE A 8 -15.90 -15.58 17.16
C PHE A 8 -17.16 -16.39 17.53
N ASN A 9 -18.36 -15.81 17.38
CA ASN A 9 -19.60 -16.58 17.48
C ASN A 9 -19.86 -17.34 16.17
N HIS A 10 -20.07 -18.64 16.28
CA HIS A 10 -20.26 -19.54 15.15
C HIS A 10 -21.48 -19.19 14.27
N ASP A 11 -22.60 -18.78 14.86
CA ASP A 11 -23.80 -18.43 14.08
C ASP A 11 -23.63 -17.11 13.33
N ILE A 12 -22.89 -16.16 13.89
CA ILE A 12 -22.54 -14.91 13.21
C ILE A 12 -21.50 -15.16 12.11
N GLN A 13 -20.51 -16.03 12.35
CA GLN A 13 -19.54 -16.43 11.33
C GLN A 13 -20.24 -16.99 10.09
N LYS A 14 -21.27 -17.84 10.25
CA LYS A 14 -22.09 -18.32 9.12
C LYS A 14 -22.72 -17.21 8.29
N LEU A 15 -23.05 -16.06 8.89
CA LEU A 15 -23.57 -14.90 8.16
C LEU A 15 -22.47 -14.26 7.29
N TYR A 16 -21.25 -14.13 7.81
CA TYR A 16 -20.11 -13.69 7.01
C TYR A 16 -19.83 -14.67 5.88
N GLU A 17 -19.80 -15.97 6.16
CA GLU A 17 -19.58 -17.01 5.15
C GLU A 17 -20.63 -16.98 4.05
N ARG A 18 -21.91 -16.79 4.41
CA ARG A 18 -22.98 -16.57 3.45
C ARG A 18 -22.70 -15.32 2.62
N GLY A 19 -22.37 -14.20 3.27
CA GLY A 19 -22.02 -12.95 2.59
C GLY A 19 -20.87 -13.09 1.59
N LEU A 20 -19.86 -13.91 1.90
CA LEU A 20 -18.76 -14.20 0.99
C LEU A 20 -19.21 -14.96 -0.26
N ALA A 21 -20.19 -15.85 -0.12
CA ALA A 21 -20.72 -16.64 -1.22
C ALA A 21 -21.72 -15.89 -2.12
N LEU A 22 -22.28 -14.76 -1.66
CA LEU A 22 -23.23 -13.97 -2.45
C LEU A 22 -22.54 -13.21 -3.58
N THR A 23 -23.20 -13.18 -4.73
CA THR A 23 -22.87 -12.35 -5.90
C THR A 23 -23.79 -11.14 -5.99
N ASN A 24 -23.46 -10.17 -6.85
CA ASN A 24 -24.31 -9.00 -7.11
C ASN A 24 -25.73 -9.37 -7.59
N ALA A 25 -25.91 -10.55 -8.19
CA ALA A 25 -27.23 -11.03 -8.61
C ALA A 25 -28.11 -11.46 -7.42
N ASP A 26 -27.50 -11.82 -6.30
CA ASP A 26 -28.19 -12.34 -5.12
C ASP A 26 -28.64 -11.22 -4.16
N TYR A 27 -28.08 -10.01 -4.32
CA TYR A 27 -28.45 -8.87 -3.48
C TYR A 27 -29.74 -8.22 -3.97
N PRO A 28 -30.69 -7.92 -3.06
CA PRO A 28 -31.87 -7.14 -3.41
C PRO A 28 -31.43 -5.79 -3.99
N LYS A 29 -32.11 -5.32 -5.05
CA LYS A 29 -31.80 -4.05 -5.78
C LYS A 29 -31.96 -2.77 -4.95
N GLN A 30 -32.12 -2.88 -3.64
CA GLN A 30 -32.23 -1.76 -2.71
C GLN A 30 -30.88 -1.07 -2.53
N LYS A 31 -30.93 0.24 -2.28
CA LYS A 31 -29.72 1.02 -2.02
C LYS A 31 -29.14 0.62 -0.67
N HIS A 32 -27.94 0.05 -0.68
CA HIS A 32 -27.23 -0.27 0.55
C HIS A 32 -26.58 0.99 1.15
N PHE A 33 -26.56 1.10 2.49
CA PHE A 33 -25.85 2.18 3.19
C PHE A 33 -24.34 2.14 2.91
N LYS A 34 -23.79 0.92 2.81
CA LYS A 34 -22.43 0.63 2.37
C LYS A 34 -22.46 -0.53 1.42
N GLU A 35 -21.63 -0.49 0.40
CA GLU A 35 -21.52 -1.58 -0.56
C GLU A 35 -21.08 -2.87 0.15
N PRO A 36 -21.77 -4.02 -0.06
CA PRO A 36 -21.58 -5.21 0.76
C PRO A 36 -20.15 -5.74 0.81
N ASP A 37 -19.46 -5.78 -0.33
CA ASP A 37 -18.07 -6.24 -0.44
C ASP A 37 -17.13 -5.34 0.39
N LYS A 38 -17.29 -4.03 0.27
CA LYS A 38 -16.59 -3.04 1.09
C LYS A 38 -16.87 -3.21 2.58
N GLY A 39 -18.12 -3.51 2.94
CA GLY A 39 -18.55 -3.73 4.32
C GLY A 39 -17.85 -4.94 4.95
N ILE A 40 -17.89 -6.09 4.26
CA ILE A 40 -17.26 -7.33 4.72
C ILE A 40 -15.74 -7.14 4.85
N ALA A 41 -15.09 -6.57 3.84
CA ALA A 41 -13.64 -6.31 3.88
C ALA A 41 -13.22 -5.51 5.11
N ILE A 42 -13.95 -4.43 5.42
CA ILE A 42 -13.67 -3.58 6.57
C ILE A 42 -13.90 -4.29 7.90
N HIS A 43 -14.97 -5.08 8.02
CA HIS A 43 -15.24 -5.84 9.24
C HIS A 43 -14.12 -6.84 9.52
N LEU A 44 -13.70 -7.60 8.51
CA LEU A 44 -12.62 -8.57 8.67
C LEU A 44 -11.26 -7.88 8.89
N ALA A 45 -11.02 -6.72 8.28
CA ALA A 45 -9.82 -5.93 8.53
C ALA A 45 -9.75 -5.42 9.98
N LEU A 46 -10.87 -4.93 10.53
CA LEU A 46 -10.96 -4.57 11.94
C LEU A 46 -10.71 -5.77 12.86
N ALA A 47 -11.26 -6.94 12.51
CA ALA A 47 -11.01 -8.16 13.25
C ALA A 47 -9.52 -8.53 13.22
N PHE A 48 -8.90 -8.45 12.04
CA PHE A 48 -7.48 -8.67 11.84
C PHE A 48 -6.62 -7.68 12.62
N ILE A 49 -7.01 -6.40 12.75
CA ILE A 49 -6.22 -5.43 13.51
C ILE A 49 -6.31 -5.68 15.03
N HIS A 50 -7.52 -5.93 15.54
CA HIS A 50 -7.80 -5.86 16.98
C HIS A 50 -7.80 -7.20 17.71
N PHE A 51 -7.94 -8.33 17.02
CA PHE A 51 -7.99 -9.65 17.66
C PHE A 51 -6.78 -10.49 17.26
N PRO A 52 -5.87 -10.80 18.19
CA PRO A 52 -4.70 -11.66 17.93
C PRO A 52 -5.09 -13.02 17.35
N GLU A 53 -6.24 -13.57 17.77
CA GLU A 53 -6.72 -14.88 17.33
C GLU A 53 -7.32 -14.86 15.91
N PHE A 54 -7.57 -13.67 15.34
CA PHE A 54 -8.05 -13.52 13.96
C PHE A 54 -6.87 -13.22 13.03
N GLY A 55 -6.57 -14.16 12.13
CA GLY A 55 -5.44 -14.07 11.20
C GLY A 55 -5.32 -15.31 10.31
N PHE A 56 -4.10 -15.61 9.85
CA PHE A 56 -3.82 -16.66 8.86
C PHE A 56 -4.43 -18.02 9.19
N GLU A 57 -4.51 -18.38 10.47
CA GLU A 57 -5.06 -19.68 10.90
C GLU A 57 -6.58 -19.71 11.04
N HIS A 58 -7.24 -18.54 11.05
CA HIS A 58 -8.67 -18.44 11.28
C HIS A 58 -9.47 -18.83 10.03
N ASP A 59 -10.46 -19.71 10.18
CA ASP A 59 -11.23 -20.27 9.05
C ASP A 59 -11.92 -19.20 8.20
N LEU A 60 -12.53 -18.19 8.84
CA LEU A 60 -13.14 -17.08 8.12
C LEU A 60 -12.12 -16.23 7.32
N PHE A 61 -10.89 -16.09 7.84
CA PHE A 61 -9.82 -15.39 7.11
C PHE A 61 -9.39 -16.22 5.90
N LYS A 62 -9.13 -17.52 6.09
CA LYS A 62 -8.81 -18.45 5.00
C LYS A 62 -9.90 -18.44 3.92
N LYS A 63 -11.17 -18.52 4.32
CA LYS A 63 -12.32 -18.50 3.41
C LYS A 63 -12.46 -17.17 2.68
N PHE A 64 -12.23 -16.04 3.35
CA PHE A 64 -12.21 -14.72 2.71
C PHE A 64 -11.20 -14.69 1.56
N TRP A 65 -9.93 -15.01 1.84
CA TRP A 65 -8.86 -14.94 0.83
C TRP A 65 -8.96 -16.02 -0.25
N ASN A 66 -9.54 -17.19 0.06
CA ASN A 66 -9.79 -18.24 -0.93
C ASN A 66 -10.98 -17.91 -1.86
N THR A 67 -11.84 -16.97 -1.47
CA THR A 67 -12.98 -16.54 -2.29
C THR A 67 -12.58 -15.36 -3.17
N LYS A 68 -12.17 -15.64 -4.42
CA LYS A 68 -11.67 -14.62 -5.35
C LYS A 68 -12.61 -13.42 -5.45
N ASN A 69 -12.18 -12.28 -4.94
CA ASN A 69 -12.86 -11.00 -5.11
C ASN A 69 -11.86 -9.86 -4.95
N LEU A 70 -11.37 -9.35 -6.08
CA LEU A 70 -10.39 -8.27 -6.15
C LEU A 70 -10.80 -7.06 -5.31
N LYS A 71 -12.06 -6.63 -5.41
CA LYS A 71 -12.56 -5.44 -4.72
C LYS A 71 -12.51 -5.61 -3.21
N ARG A 72 -12.95 -6.76 -2.69
CA ARG A 72 -12.90 -7.09 -1.25
C ARG A 72 -11.47 -7.11 -0.74
N HIS A 73 -10.58 -7.82 -1.45
CA HIS A 73 -9.20 -8.01 -1.03
C HIS A 73 -8.41 -6.69 -1.04
N LYS A 74 -8.55 -5.92 -2.12
CA LYS A 74 -7.96 -4.58 -2.21
C LYS A 74 -8.47 -3.66 -1.09
N GLU A 75 -9.78 -3.62 -0.86
CA GLU A 75 -10.35 -2.80 0.22
C GLU A 75 -9.84 -3.23 1.60
N PHE A 76 -9.70 -4.54 1.86
CA PHE A 76 -9.14 -5.04 3.11
C PHE A 76 -7.72 -4.49 3.32
N ILE A 77 -6.87 -4.56 2.29
CA ILE A 77 -5.50 -4.04 2.33
C ILE A 77 -5.52 -2.52 2.54
N SER A 78 -6.24 -1.77 1.70
CA SER A 78 -6.31 -0.30 1.77
C SER A 78 -6.82 0.18 3.13
N PHE A 79 -7.86 -0.45 3.66
CA PHE A 79 -8.45 -0.07 4.94
C PHE A 79 -7.48 -0.22 6.10
N ILE A 80 -6.69 -1.31 6.16
CA ILE A 80 -5.69 -1.46 7.24
C ILE A 80 -4.69 -0.30 7.22
N GLY A 81 -4.19 0.06 6.03
CA GLY A 81 -3.26 1.17 5.85
C GLY A 81 -3.84 2.50 6.32
N GLN A 82 -5.05 2.83 5.86
CA GLN A 82 -5.76 4.05 6.25
C GLN A 82 -6.04 4.09 7.75
N HIS A 83 -6.49 2.95 8.30
CA HIS A 83 -6.99 2.88 9.67
C HIS A 83 -5.88 2.81 10.72
N SER A 84 -4.70 2.29 10.37
CA SER A 84 -3.63 1.99 11.33
C SER A 84 -2.32 2.73 11.06
N ILE A 85 -1.98 2.97 9.78
CA ILE A 85 -0.64 3.42 9.38
C ILE A 85 -0.62 4.89 8.99
N SER A 86 -1.50 5.29 8.07
CA SER A 86 -1.53 6.65 7.51
C SER A 86 -2.46 7.61 8.25
N ARG A 87 -2.97 7.19 9.41
CA ARG A 87 -3.79 8.05 10.27
C ARG A 87 -2.92 9.05 11.03
N GLU A 88 -3.52 10.16 11.44
CA GLU A 88 -2.89 11.07 12.39
C GLU A 88 -2.57 10.35 13.71
N ALA A 89 -1.38 10.65 14.26
CA ALA A 89 -0.86 10.04 15.49
C ALA A 89 -0.87 8.50 15.47
N ALA A 90 -0.47 7.91 14.33
CA ALA A 90 -0.53 6.46 14.11
C ALA A 90 0.23 5.65 15.18
N ALA A 91 1.43 6.09 15.57
CA ALA A 91 2.23 5.39 16.58
C ALA A 91 1.54 5.34 17.95
N GLU A 92 0.98 6.47 18.40
CA GLU A 92 0.20 6.56 19.63
C GLU A 92 -1.06 5.70 19.58
N TRP A 93 -1.75 5.71 18.43
CA TRP A 93 -2.95 4.91 18.22
C TRP A 93 -2.65 3.41 18.26
N ILE A 94 -1.60 2.95 17.57
CA ILE A 94 -1.14 1.55 17.58
C ILE A 94 -0.83 1.09 19.00
N LYS A 95 -0.09 1.92 19.75
CA LYS A 95 0.27 1.61 21.14
C LYS A 95 -0.97 1.51 22.03
N SER A 96 -1.90 2.45 21.90
CA SER A 96 -3.13 2.50 22.70
C SER A 96 -4.06 1.33 22.40
N ASN A 97 -4.12 0.90 21.15
CA ASN A 97 -4.99 -0.19 20.69
C ASN A 97 -4.29 -1.56 20.71
N LYS A 98 -3.03 -1.62 21.14
CA LYS A 98 -2.21 -2.84 21.21
C LYS A 98 -2.17 -3.60 19.88
N VAL A 99 -2.05 -2.87 18.78
CA VAL A 99 -1.98 -3.46 17.44
C VAL A 99 -0.66 -4.19 17.26
N ASP A 100 -0.72 -5.44 16.79
CA ASP A 100 0.46 -6.26 16.52
C ASP A 100 1.08 -5.88 15.17
N ILE A 101 2.14 -5.08 15.20
CA ILE A 101 2.86 -4.62 14.01
C ILE A 101 3.57 -5.76 13.29
N GLU A 102 4.04 -6.78 14.01
CA GLU A 102 4.65 -7.93 13.34
C GLU A 102 3.61 -8.76 12.60
N LYS A 103 2.36 -8.81 13.07
CA LYS A 103 1.26 -9.41 12.30
C LYS A 103 0.97 -8.62 11.02
N LEU A 104 0.98 -7.29 11.07
CA LEU A 104 0.79 -6.45 9.88
C LEU A 104 1.94 -6.61 8.87
N LYS A 105 3.19 -6.69 9.35
CA LYS A 105 4.36 -6.94 8.48
C LYS A 105 4.31 -8.31 7.82
N LYS A 106 3.96 -9.36 8.58
CA LYS A 106 3.74 -10.72 8.06
C LYS A 106 2.62 -10.75 7.01
N PHE A 107 1.57 -9.95 7.20
CA PHE A 107 0.50 -9.82 6.22
C PHE A 107 0.96 -9.22 4.90
N TRP A 108 1.78 -8.17 4.93
CA TRP A 108 2.35 -7.63 3.70
C TRP A 108 3.23 -8.66 2.98
N ASP A 109 4.11 -9.34 3.71
CA ASP A 109 4.96 -10.39 3.13
C ASP A 109 4.12 -11.54 2.54
N TRP A 110 3.08 -11.99 3.24
CA TRP A 110 2.15 -13.01 2.73
C TRP A 110 1.39 -12.53 1.49
N ALA A 111 0.88 -11.30 1.49
CA ALA A 111 0.15 -10.74 0.35
C ALA A 111 1.06 -10.62 -0.88
N LEU A 112 2.32 -10.22 -0.70
CA LEU A 112 3.30 -10.21 -1.78
C LEU A 112 3.52 -11.60 -2.41
N GLU A 113 3.26 -12.69 -1.70
CA GLU A 113 3.40 -14.05 -2.24
C GLU A 113 2.10 -14.60 -2.86
N HIS A 114 0.94 -14.18 -2.36
CA HIS A 114 -0.34 -14.84 -2.64
C HIS A 114 -1.37 -13.97 -3.38
N CYS A 115 -1.20 -12.65 -3.39
CA CYS A 115 -2.15 -11.72 -4.01
C CYS A 115 -1.74 -11.34 -5.44
N ASP A 116 -2.76 -11.01 -6.23
CA ASP A 116 -2.60 -10.47 -7.58
C ASP A 116 -2.16 -8.99 -7.53
N ALA A 117 -1.58 -8.50 -8.63
CA ALA A 117 -1.05 -7.15 -8.72
C ALA A 117 -2.09 -6.08 -8.33
N ASP A 118 -3.32 -6.18 -8.83
CA ASP A 118 -4.36 -5.18 -8.57
C ASP A 118 -4.75 -5.10 -7.07
N GLU A 119 -4.69 -6.21 -6.35
CA GLU A 119 -4.96 -6.26 -4.90
C GLU A 119 -3.85 -5.53 -4.13
N LEU A 120 -2.60 -5.75 -4.53
CA LEU A 120 -1.42 -5.15 -3.92
C LEU A 120 -1.37 -3.62 -4.03
N THR A 121 -2.08 -3.03 -5.00
CA THR A 121 -2.14 -1.57 -5.15
C THR A 121 -2.71 -0.86 -3.90
N GLY A 122 -3.49 -1.56 -3.07
CA GLY A 122 -4.00 -1.03 -1.81
C GLY A 122 -2.93 -0.72 -0.77
N PHE A 123 -1.71 -1.28 -0.91
CA PHE A 123 -0.59 -0.98 -0.02
C PHE A 123 -0.09 0.48 -0.14
N GLY A 124 -0.56 1.27 -1.11
CA GLY A 124 -0.30 2.72 -1.15
C GLY A 124 -0.64 3.42 0.17
N PHE A 125 -1.72 3.00 0.86
CA PHE A 125 -2.11 3.55 2.17
C PHE A 125 -1.24 3.09 3.35
N TRP A 126 -0.30 2.17 3.12
CA TRP A 126 0.65 1.72 4.14
C TRP A 126 1.98 2.49 4.07
N ILE A 127 2.19 3.28 3.01
CA ILE A 127 3.44 4.00 2.78
C ILE A 127 3.41 5.31 3.55
N ASN A 128 3.96 5.29 4.77
CA ASN A 128 4.11 6.48 5.59
C ASN A 128 5.38 6.34 6.45
N THR A 129 6.26 7.34 6.38
CA THR A 129 7.48 7.42 7.22
C THR A 129 7.38 8.47 8.33
N GLU A 130 6.36 9.33 8.31
CA GLU A 130 6.16 10.45 9.21
C GLU A 130 5.96 9.98 10.66
N TYR A 131 5.06 9.02 10.87
CA TYR A 131 4.72 8.55 12.21
C TYR A 131 5.65 7.45 12.75
N GLY A 132 6.65 7.01 11.98
CA GLY A 132 7.63 6.03 12.42
C GLY A 132 7.06 4.67 12.83
N VAL A 133 5.86 4.30 12.32
CA VAL A 133 5.18 3.04 12.65
C VAL A 133 5.94 1.82 12.15
N LEU A 134 6.42 1.90 10.92
CA LEU A 134 7.18 0.84 10.25
C LEU A 134 8.63 1.30 10.12
N ASP A 135 9.56 0.37 10.33
CA ASP A 135 10.98 0.65 10.08
C ASP A 135 11.18 1.10 8.63
N THR A 136 11.95 2.17 8.43
CA THR A 136 12.09 2.80 7.12
C THR A 136 12.74 1.86 6.09
N LYS A 137 13.76 1.10 6.48
CA LYS A 137 14.44 0.18 5.55
C LYS A 137 13.53 -0.98 5.18
N TRP A 138 12.85 -1.54 6.17
CA TRP A 138 11.85 -2.58 5.96
C TRP A 138 10.75 -2.10 5.01
N LEU A 139 10.22 -0.90 5.24
CA LEU A 139 9.16 -0.30 4.43
C LEU A 139 9.62 -0.09 2.99
N ALA A 140 10.79 0.52 2.77
CA ALA A 140 11.33 0.74 1.42
C ALA A 140 11.45 -0.58 0.63
N GLN A 141 11.95 -1.65 1.27
CA GLN A 141 12.02 -2.97 0.62
C GLN A 141 10.66 -3.52 0.19
N ARG A 142 9.62 -3.35 1.01
CA ARG A 142 8.28 -3.85 0.70
C ARG A 142 7.60 -2.99 -0.37
N VAL A 143 7.79 -1.68 -0.30
CA VAL A 143 7.34 -0.75 -1.35
C VAL A 143 7.97 -1.10 -2.69
N ARG A 144 9.29 -1.34 -2.75
CA ARG A 144 9.95 -1.78 -3.99
C ARG A 144 9.28 -3.04 -4.56
N LYS A 145 9.17 -4.11 -3.76
CA LYS A 145 8.56 -5.38 -4.18
C LYS A 145 7.11 -5.22 -4.64
N THR A 146 6.33 -4.38 -3.95
CA THR A 146 4.96 -4.06 -4.36
C THR A 146 4.97 -3.39 -5.73
N LEU A 147 5.76 -2.32 -5.91
CA LEU A 147 5.81 -1.59 -7.18
C LEU A 147 6.34 -2.45 -8.34
N GLU A 148 7.30 -3.34 -8.10
CA GLU A 148 7.77 -4.31 -9.11
C GLU A 148 6.61 -5.21 -9.58
N LYS A 149 5.76 -5.69 -8.67
CA LYS A 149 4.58 -6.52 -9.00
C LYS A 149 3.44 -5.73 -9.64
N THR A 150 3.23 -4.49 -9.21
CA THR A 150 2.14 -3.63 -9.69
C THR A 150 2.54 -2.75 -10.88
N LYS A 151 3.73 -2.96 -11.44
CA LYS A 151 4.28 -2.16 -12.55
C LYS A 151 4.28 -0.66 -12.25
N GLY A 152 4.68 -0.31 -11.04
CA GLY A 152 4.80 1.06 -10.58
C GLY A 152 3.50 1.67 -10.03
N TYR A 153 2.34 1.01 -10.13
CA TYR A 153 1.08 1.60 -9.69
C TYR A 153 0.71 1.27 -8.24
N VAL A 154 0.23 2.26 -7.49
CA VAL A 154 -0.44 2.10 -6.18
C VAL A 154 -1.61 3.07 -6.08
N GLU A 155 -2.64 2.73 -5.30
CA GLU A 155 -3.88 3.52 -5.22
C GLU A 155 -3.69 4.91 -4.58
N TRP A 156 -2.71 5.04 -3.68
CA TRP A 156 -2.41 6.29 -2.99
C TRP A 156 -0.92 6.60 -3.05
N GLU A 157 -0.53 7.41 -4.03
CA GLU A 157 0.87 7.77 -4.29
C GLU A 157 1.39 8.89 -3.37
N TYR A 158 0.51 9.66 -2.74
CA TYR A 158 0.91 10.79 -1.90
C TYR A 158 1.83 10.35 -0.75
N GLY A 159 1.49 9.26 -0.06
CA GLY A 159 2.31 8.70 1.02
C GLY A 159 3.68 8.20 0.55
N LEU A 160 3.74 7.69 -0.69
CA LEU A 160 4.99 7.35 -1.37
C LEU A 160 5.85 8.60 -1.58
N MET A 161 5.29 9.65 -2.20
CA MET A 161 6.06 10.87 -2.51
C MET A 161 6.61 11.53 -1.25
N GLN A 162 5.79 11.68 -0.21
CA GLN A 162 6.23 12.25 1.07
C GLN A 162 7.34 11.44 1.75
N SER A 163 7.39 10.13 1.49
CA SER A 163 8.38 9.24 2.10
C SER A 163 9.69 9.16 1.31
N LEU A 164 9.75 9.63 0.06
CA LEU A 164 10.90 9.44 -0.84
C LEU A 164 12.20 10.02 -0.27
N VAL A 165 12.18 11.23 0.29
CA VAL A 165 13.41 11.85 0.84
C VAL A 165 13.93 11.05 2.05
N THR A 166 13.02 10.57 2.90
CA THR A 166 13.36 9.73 4.05
C THR A 166 13.90 8.37 3.61
N PHE A 167 13.30 7.76 2.58
CA PHE A 167 13.81 6.55 1.96
C PHE A 167 15.18 6.78 1.34
N ALA A 168 15.40 7.85 0.57
CA ALA A 168 16.68 8.13 -0.08
C ALA A 168 17.84 8.19 0.92
N LYS A 169 17.59 8.77 2.11
CA LYS A 169 18.58 8.86 3.18
C LYS A 169 18.84 7.53 3.89
N LYS A 170 17.82 6.70 4.09
CA LYS A 170 17.91 5.49 4.95
C LYS A 170 18.03 4.18 4.17
N ALA A 171 17.53 4.12 2.94
CA ALA A 171 17.47 2.97 2.06
C ALA A 171 17.69 3.40 0.59
N PRO A 172 18.86 3.97 0.25
CA PRO A 172 19.12 4.62 -1.04
C PRO A 172 18.91 3.71 -2.24
N GLU A 173 19.44 2.49 -2.21
CA GLU A 173 19.32 1.53 -3.33
C GLU A 173 17.88 1.10 -3.56
N GLU A 174 17.14 0.84 -2.48
CA GLU A 174 15.71 0.55 -2.54
C GLU A 174 14.92 1.73 -3.11
N THR A 175 15.27 2.95 -2.72
CA THR A 175 14.62 4.17 -3.21
C THR A 175 14.86 4.40 -4.70
N LEU A 176 16.09 4.16 -5.17
CA LEU A 176 16.38 4.22 -6.60
C LEU A 176 15.52 3.21 -7.37
N ALA A 177 15.42 1.97 -6.89
CA ALA A 177 14.59 0.95 -7.53
C ALA A 177 13.09 1.28 -7.50
N ILE A 178 12.60 1.88 -6.40
CA ILE A 178 11.24 2.42 -6.28
C ILE A 178 11.00 3.49 -7.34
N LEU A 179 11.91 4.45 -7.49
CA LEU A 179 11.79 5.53 -8.49
C LEU A 179 11.85 4.98 -9.92
N CYS A 180 12.72 4.00 -10.19
CA CYS A 180 12.74 3.31 -11.49
C CYS A 180 11.37 2.67 -11.78
N ALA A 181 10.86 1.84 -10.87
CA ALA A 181 9.59 1.15 -11.06
C ALA A 181 8.44 2.14 -11.23
N HIS A 182 8.34 3.15 -10.38
CA HIS A 182 7.23 4.09 -10.40
C HIS A 182 7.30 5.08 -11.57
N LEU A 183 8.44 5.74 -11.78
CA LEU A 183 8.53 6.78 -12.81
C LEU A 183 8.59 6.21 -14.23
N LEU A 184 9.32 5.11 -14.45
CA LEU A 184 9.43 4.53 -15.80
C LEU A 184 8.23 3.68 -16.18
N GLU A 185 7.70 2.85 -15.27
CA GLU A 185 6.62 1.94 -15.62
C GLU A 185 5.24 2.58 -15.54
N GLU A 186 5.04 3.52 -14.62
CA GLU A 186 3.75 4.18 -14.44
C GLU A 186 3.73 5.60 -15.03
N VAL A 187 4.51 6.53 -14.49
CA VAL A 187 4.38 7.96 -14.83
C VAL A 187 4.78 8.25 -16.30
N ALA A 188 5.84 7.63 -16.78
CA ALA A 188 6.32 7.83 -18.14
C ALA A 188 5.41 7.19 -19.20
N LYS A 189 4.76 6.06 -18.89
CA LYS A 189 3.97 5.26 -19.83
C LYS A 189 2.47 5.59 -19.79
N HIS A 190 1.91 5.94 -18.63
CA HIS A 190 0.48 6.28 -18.48
C HIS A 190 0.23 7.78 -18.30
N GLU A 191 -0.83 8.29 -18.94
CA GLU A 191 -1.18 9.71 -18.89
C GLU A 191 -1.68 10.03 -17.47
N PRO A 192 -1.03 10.93 -16.72
CA PRO A 192 -1.31 11.06 -15.30
C PRO A 192 -2.76 11.53 -15.09
N ILE A 193 -3.52 10.76 -14.32
CA ILE A 193 -4.82 11.18 -13.81
C ILE A 193 -4.57 12.28 -12.77
N ARG A 194 -4.45 13.53 -13.25
CA ARG A 194 -4.55 14.79 -12.48
C ARG A 194 -3.94 14.76 -11.07
N THR A 195 -2.62 14.91 -10.85
CA THR A 195 -2.06 15.62 -9.64
C THR A 195 -0.53 15.75 -9.50
N TRP A 196 0.30 15.44 -10.50
CA TRP A 196 1.76 15.43 -10.28
C TRP A 196 2.47 16.80 -10.17
N LEU A 197 1.75 17.92 -10.26
CA LEU A 197 2.34 19.26 -10.20
C LEU A 197 2.73 19.73 -8.78
N HIS A 198 2.32 19.04 -7.72
CA HIS A 198 2.61 19.44 -6.33
C HIS A 198 3.79 18.70 -5.67
N LEU A 199 4.28 17.60 -6.27
CA LEU A 199 5.26 16.69 -5.64
C LEU A 199 6.63 16.67 -6.35
N TYR A 200 6.89 17.68 -7.18
CA TYR A 200 8.18 17.84 -7.87
C TYR A 200 9.32 18.00 -6.87
N ASN A 201 9.07 18.65 -5.71
CA ASN A 201 10.10 18.94 -4.73
C ASN A 201 10.59 17.67 -4.03
N GLU A 202 9.69 16.81 -3.56
CA GLU A 202 10.05 15.58 -2.84
C GLU A 202 10.78 14.61 -3.75
N VAL A 203 10.31 14.46 -4.99
CA VAL A 203 10.98 13.63 -6.00
C VAL A 203 12.37 14.19 -6.30
N PHE A 204 12.46 15.49 -6.58
CA PHE A 204 13.72 16.15 -6.91
C PHE A 204 14.73 16.12 -5.75
N ASP A 205 14.27 16.34 -4.53
CA ASP A 205 15.10 16.25 -3.32
C ASP A 205 15.55 14.81 -3.06
N ALA A 206 14.70 13.82 -3.30
CA ALA A 206 15.12 12.43 -3.25
C ALA A 206 16.20 12.12 -4.29
N PHE A 207 16.06 12.59 -5.53
CA PHE A 207 17.11 12.46 -6.56
C PHE A 207 18.43 13.11 -6.15
N LYS A 208 18.40 14.31 -5.55
CA LYS A 208 19.61 14.97 -5.00
C LYS A 208 20.26 14.14 -3.90
N GLU A 209 19.48 13.63 -2.96
CA GLU A 209 20.01 12.79 -1.87
C GLU A 209 20.62 11.50 -2.42
N LEU A 210 19.99 10.86 -3.41
CA LEU A 210 20.52 9.67 -4.07
C LEU A 210 21.78 9.96 -4.90
N TYR A 211 21.88 11.11 -5.57
CA TYR A 211 23.05 11.45 -6.38
C TYR A 211 24.31 11.72 -5.55
N LYS A 212 24.13 12.20 -4.30
CA LYS A 212 25.22 12.36 -3.33
C LYS A 212 25.80 11.01 -2.87
N ASN A 213 25.01 9.94 -2.93
CA ASN A 213 25.44 8.62 -2.49
C ASN A 213 26.17 7.87 -3.61
N LYS A 214 27.40 7.41 -3.31
CA LYS A 214 28.25 6.68 -4.25
C LYS A 214 27.59 5.45 -4.86
N SER A 215 26.78 4.69 -4.11
CA SER A 215 26.18 3.45 -4.62
C SER A 215 25.02 3.68 -5.59
N THR A 216 24.33 4.83 -5.50
CA THR A 216 23.19 5.15 -6.35
C THR A 216 23.48 6.21 -7.40
N LYS A 217 24.63 6.89 -7.34
CA LYS A 217 24.98 8.01 -8.24
C LYS A 217 24.85 7.68 -9.72
N ASP A 218 25.44 6.57 -10.17
CA ASP A 218 25.39 6.19 -11.59
C ASP A 218 23.99 5.71 -11.99
N GLY A 219 23.29 5.00 -11.11
CA GLY A 219 21.90 4.59 -11.35
C GLY A 219 20.94 5.78 -11.45
N VAL A 220 21.15 6.85 -10.67
CA VAL A 220 20.43 8.12 -10.80
C VAL A 220 20.67 8.75 -12.17
N ARG A 221 21.93 8.78 -12.63
CA ARG A 221 22.26 9.31 -13.97
C ARG A 221 21.54 8.53 -15.07
N THR A 222 21.55 7.20 -14.97
CA THR A 222 20.85 6.32 -15.92
C THR A 222 19.34 6.59 -15.91
N LEU A 223 18.71 6.56 -14.73
CA LEU A 223 17.26 6.79 -14.61
C LEU A 223 16.83 8.15 -15.16
N ILE A 224 17.58 9.23 -14.86
CA ILE A 224 17.28 10.56 -15.40
C ILE A 224 17.32 10.52 -16.92
N ASN A 225 18.38 9.97 -17.51
CA ASN A 225 18.52 9.87 -18.96
C ASN A 225 17.42 9.04 -19.62
N ASP A 226 17.01 7.93 -18.98
CA ASP A 226 15.93 7.08 -19.46
C ASP A 226 14.57 7.79 -19.42
N LEU A 227 14.36 8.73 -18.50
CA LEU A 227 13.12 9.51 -18.38
C LEU A 227 13.04 10.66 -19.41
N LEU A 228 14.16 11.24 -19.86
CA LEU A 228 14.17 12.41 -20.74
C LEU A 228 13.38 12.28 -22.06
N PRO A 229 13.33 11.12 -22.73
CA PRO A 229 12.58 10.95 -23.98
C PRO A 229 11.06 10.97 -23.78
N TYR A 230 10.58 10.77 -22.55
CA TYR A 230 9.15 10.66 -22.27
C TYR A 230 8.50 12.03 -22.08
N ARG A 231 7.22 12.10 -22.47
CA ARG A 231 6.29 13.18 -22.08
C ARG A 231 6.76 14.60 -22.44
N ASN A 232 7.41 14.77 -23.60
CA ASN A 232 7.72 16.08 -24.19
C ASN A 232 8.38 17.08 -23.22
N GLY A 233 9.37 16.63 -22.45
CA GLY A 233 10.14 17.50 -21.55
C GLY A 233 9.66 17.56 -20.12
N PHE A 234 8.64 16.79 -19.74
CA PHE A 234 8.16 16.66 -18.36
C PHE A 234 9.27 16.41 -17.34
N PHE A 235 10.28 15.61 -17.70
CA PHE A 235 11.38 15.23 -16.81
C PHE A 235 12.65 16.10 -16.95
N TRP A 236 12.66 17.14 -17.80
CA TRP A 236 13.89 17.89 -18.09
C TRP A 236 14.48 18.61 -16.87
N GLY A 237 13.65 19.04 -15.91
CA GLY A 237 14.15 19.68 -14.69
C GLY A 237 15.05 18.77 -13.86
N LEU A 238 14.94 17.44 -13.97
CA LEU A 238 15.82 16.48 -13.29
C LEU A 238 17.28 16.59 -13.77
N LYS A 239 17.57 17.15 -14.94
CA LYS A 239 18.95 17.34 -15.42
C LYS A 239 19.80 18.15 -14.46
N SER A 240 19.19 19.14 -13.79
CA SER A 240 19.88 19.98 -12.81
C SER A 240 20.36 19.24 -11.56
N VAL A 241 19.95 17.97 -11.35
CA VAL A 241 20.53 17.10 -10.30
C VAL A 241 21.93 16.62 -10.67
N LEU A 242 22.24 16.54 -11.97
CA LEU A 242 23.50 16.01 -12.47
C LEU A 242 24.63 17.05 -12.52
N GLU A 243 24.26 18.33 -12.46
CA GLU A 243 25.14 19.51 -12.42
C GLU A 243 25.71 19.74 -11.01
#